data_AF-A0A972DJQ5-F1
#
_entry.id   AF-A0A972DJQ5-F1
#
_cell.length_a   1.000
_cell.length_b   1.000
_cell.length_c   1.000
_cell.angle_alpha   90.00
_cell.angle_beta   90.00
_cell.angle_gamma   90.00
#
_symmetry.space_group_name_H-M   'P 1'
#
loop_
_entity.id
_entity.type
_entity.pdbx_description
1 polymer ?
#
loop_
_entity_poly.entity_id
_entity_poly.type
_entity_poly.pdbx_seq_one_letter_code
_entity_poly.pdbx_strand_id
1 'polypeptide(L)'
;KRSELLRGGVHVVEIDLVRRGDWRGLLRPHVCPLEAISPYRVTIRVGGRQTAYLYPISIREPLPGISIPLRPGDKELKLALQPLLDEAYEGGRYGRTLDYRQAPNPPLEGDDRAWAETLIGSRGAGR
;
A
#
# COMPACT_ATOMS: atom_id res chain seq x y z
N LYS A 1 -19.04 6.05 -2.29
CA LYS A 1 -18.21 5.54 -3.42
C LYS A 1 -17.78 4.07 -3.30
N ARG A 2 -16.91 3.66 -2.35
CA ARG A 2 -16.45 2.25 -2.24
C ARG A 2 -17.60 1.24 -2.21
N SER A 3 -18.56 1.44 -1.31
CA SER A 3 -19.72 0.55 -1.18
C SER A 3 -20.57 0.48 -2.44
N GLU A 4 -20.62 1.54 -3.26
CA GLU A 4 -21.30 1.52 -4.56
C GLU A 4 -20.55 0.66 -5.57
N LEU A 5 -19.21 0.77 -5.65
CA LEU A 5 -18.39 -0.04 -6.55
C LEU A 5 -18.51 -1.54 -6.20
N LEU A 6 -18.43 -1.87 -4.91
CA LEU A 6 -18.59 -3.26 -4.46
C LEU A 6 -19.99 -3.80 -4.76
N ARG A 7 -21.04 -2.99 -4.54
CA ARG A 7 -22.42 -3.38 -4.87
C ARG A 7 -22.65 -3.50 -6.37
N GLY A 8 -21.95 -2.70 -7.16
CA GLY A 8 -21.98 -2.74 -8.63
C GLY A 8 -21.28 -3.96 -9.23
N GLY A 9 -20.64 -4.81 -8.43
CA GLY A 9 -20.00 -6.04 -8.92
C GLY A 9 -18.83 -5.80 -9.86
N VAL A 10 -18.17 -4.63 -9.78
CA VAL A 10 -16.96 -4.34 -10.56
C VAL A 10 -15.71 -4.85 -9.85
N HIS A 11 -14.62 -5.05 -10.60
CA HIS A 11 -13.31 -5.27 -9.99
C HIS A 11 -12.85 -4.00 -9.28
N VAL A 12 -12.33 -4.14 -8.07
CA VAL A 12 -11.81 -3.03 -7.27
C VAL A 12 -10.39 -3.37 -6.85
N VAL A 13 -9.45 -2.48 -7.17
CA VAL A 13 -8.07 -2.53 -6.69
C VAL A 13 -7.86 -1.32 -5.78
N GLU A 14 -7.68 -1.58 -4.49
CA GLU A 14 -7.43 -0.56 -3.48
C GLU A 14 -5.94 -0.59 -3.13
N ILE A 15 -5.22 0.49 -3.45
CA ILE A 15 -3.82 0.69 -3.06
C ILE A 15 -3.80 1.61 -1.84
N ASP A 16 -3.51 1.05 -0.67
CA ASP A 16 -3.57 1.76 0.61
C ASP A 16 -2.15 1.97 1.15
N LEU A 17 -1.64 3.17 0.86
CA LEU A 17 -0.34 3.67 1.33
C LEU A 17 -0.52 4.66 2.50
N VAL A 18 -1.67 4.65 3.18
CA VAL A 18 -1.91 5.48 4.36
C VAL A 18 -1.91 4.64 5.63
N ARG A 19 -1.41 5.22 6.72
CA ARG A 19 -1.34 4.58 8.04
C ARG A 19 -2.47 5.03 8.99
N ARG A 20 -3.38 5.89 8.53
CA ARG A 20 -4.56 6.34 9.28
C ARG A 20 -5.81 5.60 8.81
N GLY A 21 -6.76 5.41 9.72
CA GLY A 21 -8.06 4.80 9.44
C GLY A 21 -8.14 3.32 9.82
N ASP A 22 -9.34 2.74 9.72
CA ASP A 22 -9.62 1.34 10.03
C ASP A 22 -9.82 0.51 8.76
N TRP A 23 -8.72 0.25 8.05
CA TRP A 23 -8.75 -0.61 6.87
C TRP A 23 -9.17 -2.04 7.20
N ARG A 24 -8.91 -2.53 8.42
CA ARG A 24 -9.28 -3.88 8.86
C ARG A 24 -10.79 -4.02 8.94
N GLY A 25 -11.47 -2.97 9.41
CA GLY A 25 -12.92 -2.86 9.34
C GLY A 25 -13.48 -2.99 7.93
N LEU A 26 -12.72 -2.59 6.89
CA LEU A 26 -13.12 -2.71 5.49
C LEU A 26 -13.04 -4.13 4.91
N LEU A 27 -12.48 -5.09 5.66
CA LEU A 27 -12.42 -6.50 5.28
C LEU A 27 -13.67 -7.30 5.72
N ARG A 28 -14.51 -6.75 6.60
CA ARG A 28 -15.71 -7.45 7.10
C ARG A 28 -16.59 -7.98 5.95
N PRO A 29 -17.17 -9.19 6.09
CA PRO A 29 -17.13 -10.06 7.28
C PRO A 29 -15.84 -10.88 7.43
N HIS A 30 -14.89 -10.78 6.50
CA HIS A 30 -13.64 -11.53 6.55
C HIS A 30 -12.70 -10.98 7.65
N VAL A 31 -11.91 -11.88 8.22
CA VAL A 31 -10.86 -11.55 9.19
C VAL A 31 -9.53 -11.49 8.45
N CYS A 32 -8.75 -10.43 8.70
CA CYS A 32 -7.39 -10.35 8.17
C CYS A 32 -6.50 -11.39 8.86
N PRO A 33 -5.78 -12.24 8.12
CA PRO A 33 -4.75 -13.07 8.72
C PRO A 33 -3.65 -12.20 9.34
N LEU A 34 -3.03 -12.68 10.43
CA LEU A 34 -2.05 -11.91 11.21
C LEU A 34 -0.81 -11.58 10.36
N GLU A 35 -0.37 -12.53 9.53
CA GLU A 35 0.74 -12.39 8.60
C GLU A 35 0.51 -11.35 7.50
N ALA A 36 -0.75 -10.99 7.23
CA ALA A 36 -1.10 -9.93 6.28
C ALA A 36 -1.26 -8.56 6.95
N ILE A 37 -1.00 -8.45 8.26
CA ILE A 37 -0.99 -7.17 8.96
C ILE A 37 0.31 -6.44 8.61
N SER A 38 0.15 -5.30 7.96
CA SER A 38 1.27 -4.49 7.48
C SER A 38 0.87 -3.01 7.50
N PRO A 39 1.80 -2.05 7.60
CA PRO A 39 1.47 -0.62 7.53
C PRO A 39 0.77 -0.26 6.21
N TYR A 40 1.20 -0.88 5.11
CA TYR A 40 0.66 -0.65 3.77
C TYR A 40 0.16 -1.94 3.15
N ARG A 41 -0.74 -1.82 2.16
CA ARG A 41 -1.31 -3.00 1.50
C ARG A 41 -1.90 -2.67 0.14
N VAL A 42 -2.10 -3.70 -0.67
CA VAL A 42 -3.06 -3.67 -1.77
C VAL A 42 -4.12 -4.74 -1.58
N THR A 43 -5.36 -4.36 -1.85
CA THR A 43 -6.50 -5.26 -1.77
C THR A 43 -7.18 -5.32 -3.14
N ILE A 44 -7.31 -6.53 -3.68
CA ILE A 44 -8.01 -6.76 -4.94
C ILE A 44 -9.28 -7.54 -4.66
N ARG A 45 -10.41 -6.98 -5.09
CA ARG A 45 -11.73 -7.62 -5.06
C ARG A 45 -12.19 -7.83 -6.49
N VAL A 46 -12.50 -9.07 -6.82
CA VAL A 46 -13.01 -9.44 -8.13
C VAL A 46 -14.53 -9.42 -8.08
N GLY A 47 -15.16 -8.67 -8.99
CA GLY A 47 -16.62 -8.61 -9.12
C GLY A 47 -17.26 -10.00 -9.14
N GLY A 48 -18.31 -10.19 -8.35
CA GLY A 48 -19.01 -11.47 -8.24
C GLY A 48 -18.30 -12.53 -7.40
N ARG A 49 -17.11 -12.27 -6.84
CA ARG A 49 -16.44 -13.15 -5.88
C ARG A 49 -16.55 -12.61 -4.45
N GLN A 50 -16.68 -13.51 -3.48
CA GLN A 50 -16.62 -13.16 -2.06
C GLN A 50 -15.20 -13.06 -1.53
N THR A 51 -14.22 -13.60 -2.25
CA THR A 51 -12.81 -13.59 -1.85
C THR A 51 -12.08 -12.34 -2.32
N ALA A 52 -10.95 -12.06 -1.67
CA ALA A 52 -10.06 -10.97 -2.03
C ALA A 52 -8.61 -11.43 -1.98
N TYR A 53 -7.79 -10.81 -2.82
CA TYR A 53 -6.35 -10.95 -2.75
C TYR A 53 -5.79 -9.82 -1.90
N LEU A 54 -4.97 -10.16 -0.92
CA LEU A 54 -4.29 -9.21 -0.05
C LEU A 54 -2.79 -9.28 -0.31
N TYR A 55 -2.20 -8.13 -0.58
CA TYR A 55 -0.76 -7.95 -0.75
C TYR A 55 -0.27 -7.04 0.39
N PRO A 56 0.19 -7.59 1.52
CA PRO A 56 0.82 -6.77 2.56
C PRO A 56 2.12 -6.15 2.03
N ILE A 57 2.41 -4.91 2.42
CA ILE A 57 3.58 -4.17 1.93
C ILE A 57 4.35 -3.62 3.13
N SER A 58 5.52 -4.20 3.36
CA SER A 58 6.49 -3.68 4.32
C SER A 58 6.97 -2.30 3.90
N ILE A 59 7.16 -1.40 4.86
CA ILE A 59 7.82 -0.11 4.59
C ILE A 59 9.31 -0.27 4.27
N ARG A 60 9.90 -1.42 4.62
CA ARG A 60 11.35 -1.66 4.53
C ARG A 60 11.80 -2.20 3.17
N GLU A 61 10.86 -2.57 2.31
CA GLU A 61 11.09 -3.18 1.02
C GLU A 61 10.53 -2.30 -0.11
N PRO A 62 11.07 -2.39 -1.32
CA PRO A 62 10.46 -1.76 -2.49
C PRO A 62 9.01 -2.24 -2.68
N LEU A 63 8.14 -1.36 -3.21
CA LEU A 63 6.77 -1.71 -3.51
C LEU A 63 6.71 -2.88 -4.52
N PRO A 64 5.89 -3.91 -4.27
CA PRO A 64 5.86 -5.10 -5.10
C PRO A 64 5.20 -4.82 -6.46
N GLY A 65 5.50 -5.69 -7.43
CA GLY A 65 4.68 -5.81 -8.62
C GLY A 65 3.46 -6.70 -8.35
N ILE A 66 2.27 -6.22 -8.66
CA ILE A 66 1.01 -6.86 -8.30
C ILE A 66 0.33 -7.45 -9.53
N SER A 67 -0.04 -8.73 -9.46
CA SER A 67 -0.84 -9.37 -10.50
C SER A 67 -2.30 -8.94 -10.38
N ILE A 68 -2.82 -8.30 -11.42
CA ILE A 68 -4.22 -7.91 -11.52
C ILE A 68 -4.98 -8.99 -12.31
N PRO A 69 -5.90 -9.73 -11.66
CA PRO A 69 -6.73 -10.69 -12.36
C PRO A 69 -7.68 -9.95 -13.30
N LEU A 70 -7.62 -10.30 -14.58
CA LEU A 70 -8.50 -9.80 -15.63
C LEU A 70 -9.68 -10.77 -15.85
N ARG A 71 -10.34 -10.70 -17.02
CA ARG A 71 -11.45 -11.61 -17.33
C ARG A 71 -10.93 -13.04 -17.48
N PRO A 72 -11.78 -14.07 -17.29
CA PRO A 72 -11.39 -15.45 -17.54
C PRO A 72 -10.81 -15.62 -18.96
N GLY A 73 -9.61 -16.20 -19.07
CA GLY A 73 -8.90 -16.40 -20.33
C GLY A 73 -7.90 -15.28 -20.69
N ASP A 74 -7.98 -14.11 -20.03
CA ASP A 74 -6.99 -13.06 -20.20
C ASP A 74 -5.72 -13.38 -19.38
N LYS A 75 -4.56 -13.05 -19.95
CA LYS A 75 -3.30 -13.11 -19.22
C LYS A 75 -3.30 -12.06 -18.10
N GLU A 76 -2.91 -12.46 -16.90
CA GLU A 76 -2.76 -11.52 -15.78
C GLU A 76 -1.79 -10.39 -16.14
N LEU A 77 -2.17 -9.17 -15.79
CA LEU A 77 -1.33 -7.98 -15.95
C LEU A 77 -0.54 -7.74 -14.66
N LYS A 78 0.77 -7.56 -14.76
CA LYS A 78 1.61 -7.17 -13.64
C LYS A 78 1.71 -5.65 -13.55
N LEU A 79 1.17 -5.07 -12.48
CA LEU A 79 1.28 -3.65 -12.15
C LEU A 79 2.52 -3.41 -11.29
N ALA A 80 3.55 -2.78 -11.84
CA ALA A 80 4.77 -2.42 -11.09
C ALA A 80 4.53 -1.14 -10.28
N LEU A 81 4.36 -1.26 -8.96
CA LEU A 81 4.02 -0.11 -8.13
C LEU A 81 5.20 0.82 -7.83
N GLN A 82 6.41 0.28 -7.65
CA GLN A 82 7.57 1.10 -7.29
C GLN A 82 7.86 2.20 -8.32
N PRO A 83 7.96 1.92 -9.64
CA PRO A 83 8.22 2.97 -10.62
C PRO A 83 7.14 4.05 -10.67
N LEU A 84 5.88 3.69 -10.43
CA LEU A 84 4.77 4.65 -10.40
C LEU A 84 4.89 5.61 -9.21
N LEU A 85 5.29 5.09 -8.04
CA LEU A 85 5.53 5.93 -6.88
C LEU A 85 6.76 6.82 -7.10
N ASP A 86 7.84 6.27 -7.66
CA ASP A 86 9.07 7.02 -7.95
C ASP A 86 8.78 8.19 -8.92
N GLU A 87 8.02 7.94 -9.99
CA GLU A 87 7.61 8.98 -10.94
C GLU A 87 6.76 10.06 -10.26
N ALA A 88 5.77 9.67 -9.46
CA ALA A 88 4.95 10.61 -8.70
C ALA A 88 5.81 11.40 -7.70
N TYR A 89 6.83 10.77 -7.13
CA TYR A 89 7.70 11.38 -6.14
C TYR A 89 8.61 12.46 -6.73
N GLU A 90 9.26 12.12 -7.84
CA GLU A 90 10.11 13.03 -8.60
C GLU A 90 9.30 14.16 -9.25
N GLY A 91 8.16 13.82 -9.85
CA GLY A 91 7.25 14.80 -10.46
C GLY A 91 6.70 15.81 -9.45
N GLY A 92 6.41 15.35 -8.23
CA GLY A 92 6.02 16.21 -7.11
C GLY A 92 7.17 16.98 -6.45
N ARG A 93 8.43 16.67 -6.81
CA ARG A 93 9.65 17.22 -6.21
C ARG A 93 9.68 17.06 -4.68
N TYR A 94 9.16 15.94 -4.17
CA TYR A 94 9.03 15.76 -2.72
C TYR A 94 10.36 15.73 -1.98
N GLY A 95 11.46 15.37 -2.66
CA GLY A 95 12.81 15.49 -2.08
C GLY A 95 13.20 16.92 -1.66
N ARG A 96 12.52 17.95 -2.17
CA ARG A 96 12.75 19.37 -1.81
C ARG A 96 11.74 19.92 -0.81
N THR A 97 10.60 19.25 -0.63
CA THR A 97 9.49 19.76 0.18
C THR A 97 9.27 18.95 1.45
N LEU A 98 9.69 17.68 1.48
CA LEU A 98 9.62 16.82 2.66
C LEU A 98 10.90 16.96 3.49
N ASP A 99 10.73 17.35 4.75
CA ASP A 99 11.80 17.34 5.74
C ASP A 99 11.87 15.99 6.45
N TYR A 100 12.74 15.11 5.98
CA TYR A 100 12.94 13.77 6.54
C TYR A 100 13.56 13.76 7.94
N ARG A 101 13.94 14.91 8.50
CA ARG A 101 14.37 15.02 9.90
C ARG A 101 13.20 15.06 10.87
N GLN A 102 12.01 15.40 10.37
CA GLN A 102 10.81 15.42 11.17
C GLN A 102 10.24 14.02 11.28
N ALA A 103 9.67 13.71 12.45
CA ALA A 103 8.99 12.44 12.65
C ALA A 103 7.83 12.31 11.65
N PRO A 104 7.63 11.13 11.04
CA PRO A 104 6.52 10.92 10.12
C PRO A 104 5.18 11.11 10.84
N ASN A 105 4.19 11.65 10.13
CA ASN A 105 2.83 11.83 10.64
C ASN A 105 1.82 11.12 9.73
N PRO A 106 1.10 10.08 10.19
CA PRO A 106 1.17 9.47 11.53
C PRO A 106 2.52 8.77 11.79
N PRO A 107 2.91 8.58 13.07
CA PRO A 107 4.18 7.96 13.43
C PRO A 107 4.28 6.53 12.93
N LEU A 108 5.52 6.07 12.73
CA LEU A 108 5.82 4.65 12.64
C LEU A 108 5.84 4.05 14.05
N GLU A 109 5.51 2.76 14.14
CA GLU A 109 5.41 2.05 15.42
C GLU A 109 6.43 0.91 15.47
N GLY A 110 6.78 0.49 16.70
CA GLY A 110 7.66 -0.65 16.95
C GLY A 110 8.97 -0.62 16.15
N ASP A 111 9.28 -1.76 15.53
CA ASP A 111 10.52 -1.97 14.80
C ASP A 111 10.64 -1.11 13.53
N ASP A 112 9.52 -0.72 12.92
CA ASP A 112 9.54 0.14 11.72
C ASP A 112 10.03 1.56 12.05
N ARG A 113 9.73 2.06 13.26
CA ARG A 113 10.26 3.33 13.73
C ARG A 113 11.77 3.28 13.91
N ALA A 114 12.27 2.28 14.65
CA ALA A 114 13.70 2.11 14.92
C ALA A 114 14.50 1.93 13.61
N TRP A 115 13.95 1.17 12.67
CA TRP A 115 14.52 1.00 11.33
C TRP A 115 14.60 2.34 10.57
N ALA A 116 13.52 3.12 10.55
CA ALA A 116 13.50 4.40 9.83
C ALA A 116 14.47 5.42 10.42
N GLU A 117 14.55 5.51 11.75
CA GLU A 117 15.51 6.40 12.45
C GLU A 117 16.96 6.03 12.10
N THR A 118 17.28 4.74 12.06
CA THR A 118 18.61 4.25 11.65
C THR A 118 18.91 4.57 10.17
N LEU A 119 17.93 4.39 9.28
CA LEU A 119 18.09 4.69 7.85
C LEU A 119 18.33 6.18 7.59
N ILE A 120 17.59 7.05 8.27
CA ILE A 120 17.74 8.51 8.13
C ILE A 120 19.07 8.97 8.74
N GLY A 121 19.43 8.45 9.91
CA GLY A 121 20.69 8.77 10.58
C GLY A 121 21.93 8.35 9.76
N SER A 122 21.89 7.18 9.13
CA SER A 122 23.00 6.66 8.32
C SER A 122 23.17 7.35 6.96
N ARG A 123 22.07 7.85 6.37
CA ARG A 123 22.12 8.53 5.07
C ARG A 123 22.47 10.01 5.15
N GLY A 124 22.56 10.58 6.36
CA GLY A 124 22.66 12.01 6.57
C GLY A 124 21.40 12.68 6.02
N ALA A 125 20.47 13.04 6.90
CA ALA A 125 19.20 13.65 6.50
C ALA A 125 19.43 14.71 5.41
N GLY A 126 18.81 14.48 4.24
CA GLY A 126 19.28 14.92 2.92
C GLY A 126 19.99 16.28 2.85
N ARG A 127 21.12 16.30 2.14
CA ARG A 127 21.62 17.50 1.46
C ARG A 127 20.81 17.75 0.19
#